data_AF-A0A2S9GL81-F1
#
_entry.id   AF-A0A2S9GL81-F1
#
_cell.length_a   1.000
_cell.length_b   1.000
_cell.length_c   1.000
_cell.angle_alpha   90.00
_cell.angle_beta   90.00
_cell.angle_gamma   90.00
#
_symmetry.space_group_name_H-M   'P 1'
#
loop_
_entity.id
_entity.type
_entity.pdbx_description
1 polymer ?
#
loop_
_entity_poly.entity_id
_entity_poly.type
_entity_poly.pdbx_seq_one_letter_code
_entity_poly.pdbx_strand_id
1 'polypeptide(L)'
;TVTARFVIMATGPLSAALTPPFPGLESFAGTVYHTAHWPHEPVDFTGRRVAVIGTGSSGIQSIPIIAEQAEHLYVFQRTPN
;
A
#
# COMPACT_ATOMS: atom_id res chain seq x y z
N THR A 1 32.51 3.82 -7.25
CA THR A 1 32.33 5.00 -8.13
C THR A 1 32.41 4.57 -9.57
N VAL A 2 31.57 5.12 -10.43
CA VAL A 2 31.58 4.88 -11.89
C VAL A 2 31.65 6.22 -12.62
N THR A 3 32.31 6.25 -13.76
CA THR A 3 32.42 7.43 -14.62
C THR A 3 31.73 7.14 -15.95
N ALA A 4 30.83 8.03 -16.37
CA ALA A 4 30.07 7.87 -17.61
C ALA A 4 30.04 9.18 -18.39
N ARG A 5 30.02 9.08 -19.72
CA ARG A 5 29.87 10.24 -20.62
C ARG A 5 28.46 10.81 -20.59
N PHE A 6 27.46 9.93 -20.50
CA PHE A 6 26.05 10.29 -20.40
C PHE A 6 25.40 9.44 -19.32
N VAL A 7 24.36 9.98 -18.69
CA VAL A 7 23.55 9.29 -17.68
C VAL A 7 22.09 9.46 -18.05
N ILE A 8 21.36 8.34 -18.17
CA ILE A 8 19.93 8.31 -18.45
C ILE A 8 19.23 7.74 -17.22
N MET A 9 18.41 8.56 -16.57
CA MET A 9 17.68 8.18 -15.35
C MET A 9 16.32 7.59 -15.72
N ALA A 10 16.25 6.26 -15.82
CA ALA A 10 15.03 5.51 -16.11
C ALA A 10 14.35 4.98 -14.83
N THR A 11 14.21 5.83 -13.81
CA THR A 11 13.78 5.42 -12.46
C THR A 11 12.26 5.29 -12.29
N GLY A 12 11.48 5.62 -13.32
CA GLY A 12 10.01 5.63 -13.27
C GLY A 12 9.42 6.79 -12.46
N PRO A 13 8.20 7.28 -12.80
CA PRO A 13 7.58 8.43 -12.14
C PRO A 13 6.94 8.12 -10.78
N LEU A 14 6.77 6.84 -10.44
CA LEU A 14 6.05 6.37 -9.23
C LEU A 14 6.87 5.31 -8.46
N SER A 15 8.18 5.51 -8.35
CA SER A 15 9.11 4.53 -7.77
C SER A 15 9.42 4.72 -6.28
N ALA A 16 9.21 5.92 -5.75
CA ALA A 16 9.38 6.20 -4.33
C ALA A 16 8.03 6.07 -3.61
N ALA A 17 7.83 4.94 -2.93
CA ALA A 17 6.64 4.73 -2.10
C ALA A 17 6.58 5.77 -0.96
N LEU A 18 5.41 6.38 -0.77
CA LEU A 18 5.16 7.33 0.30
C LEU A 18 4.30 6.70 1.39
N THR A 19 4.90 6.38 2.53
CA THR A 19 4.15 6.00 3.74
C THR A 19 3.85 7.26 4.55
N PRO A 20 2.57 7.63 4.77
CA PRO A 20 2.24 8.80 5.58
C PRO A 20 2.73 8.61 7.02
N PRO A 21 3.26 9.66 7.67
CA PRO A 21 3.71 9.58 9.04
C PRO A 21 2.50 9.60 9.99
N PHE A 22 1.86 8.45 10.18
CA PHE A 22 0.81 8.28 11.18
C PHE A 22 1.45 8.11 12.56
N PRO A 23 1.17 9.01 13.54
CA PRO A 23 1.66 8.83 14.90
C PRO A 23 1.20 7.49 15.49
N GLY A 24 2.13 6.70 16.03
CA GLY A 24 1.83 5.41 16.65
C GLY A 24 1.70 4.24 15.66
N LEU A 25 1.98 4.44 14.36
CA LEU A 25 1.97 3.35 13.37
C LEU A 25 2.87 2.19 13.78
N GLU A 26 4.04 2.50 14.35
CA GLU A 26 5.02 1.53 14.87
C GLU A 26 4.50 0.68 16.04
N SER A 27 3.46 1.14 16.74
CA SER A 27 2.86 0.44 17.87
C SER A 27 1.69 -0.46 17.47
N PHE A 28 1.30 -0.46 16.19
CA PHE A 28 0.22 -1.30 15.71
C PHE A 28 0.62 -2.77 15.80
N ALA A 29 -0.12 -3.55 16.60
CA ALA A 29 0.18 -4.96 16.84
C ALA A 29 -0.24 -5.89 15.68
N GLY A 30 -0.99 -5.38 14.70
CA GLY A 30 -1.38 -6.13 13.51
C GLY A 30 -0.37 -5.98 12.37
N THR A 31 -0.60 -6.69 11.28
CA THR A 31 0.26 -6.60 10.09
C THR A 31 -0.06 -5.36 9.27
N VAL A 32 0.98 -4.65 8.83
CA VAL A 32 0.88 -3.47 7.95
C VAL A 32 1.44 -3.84 6.58
N TYR A 33 0.69 -3.50 5.53
CA TYR A 33 1.12 -3.66 4.14
C TYR A 33 1.10 -2.32 3.42
N HIS A 34 2.05 -2.12 2.50
CA HIS A 34 2.05 -0.99 1.58
C HIS A 34 1.88 -1.54 0.15
N THR A 35 0.94 -1.01 -0.64
CA THR A 35 0.62 -1.55 -1.97
C THR A 35 1.82 -1.55 -2.93
N ALA A 36 2.72 -0.56 -2.82
CA ALA A 36 3.97 -0.53 -3.58
C ALA A 36 5.02 -1.58 -3.15
N HIS A 37 4.87 -2.20 -1.98
CA HIS A 37 5.77 -3.21 -1.42
C HIS A 37 4.97 -4.43 -0.95
N TRP A 38 4.06 -4.91 -1.79
CA TRP A 38 3.21 -6.04 -1.46
C TRP A 38 4.04 -7.32 -1.30
N PRO A 39 3.68 -8.23 -0.36
CA PRO A 39 4.32 -9.54 -0.25
C PRO A 39 4.26 -10.33 -1.57
N HIS A 40 5.30 -11.10 -1.87
CA HIS A 40 5.29 -12.01 -3.02
C HIS A 40 4.40 -13.24 -2.79
N GLU A 41 4.26 -13.66 -1.53
CA GLU A 41 3.35 -14.72 -1.13
C GLU A 41 1.91 -14.19 -0.98
N PRO A 42 0.89 -15.02 -1.24
CA PRO A 42 -0.50 -14.64 -1.01
C PRO A 42 -0.76 -14.20 0.44
N VAL A 43 -1.52 -13.12 0.60
CA VAL A 43 -2.01 -12.67 1.90
C VAL A 43 -3.44 -13.14 2.08
N ASP A 44 -3.70 -13.88 3.16
CA ASP A 44 -5.05 -14.35 3.52
C ASP A 44 -5.70 -13.41 4.54
N PHE A 45 -6.81 -12.78 4.13
CA PHE A 45 -7.60 -11.89 4.97
C PHE A 45 -8.81 -12.57 5.64
N THR A 46 -8.98 -13.89 5.47
CA THR A 46 -10.10 -14.64 6.07
C THR A 46 -10.17 -14.43 7.58
N GLY A 47 -11.34 -14.01 8.07
CA GLY A 47 -11.57 -13.77 9.50
C GLY A 47 -10.82 -12.55 10.06
N ARG A 48 -10.24 -11.69 9.19
CA ARG A 48 -9.54 -10.47 9.62
C ARG A 48 -10.43 -9.25 9.49
N ARG A 49 -10.27 -8.34 10.45
CA ARG A 49 -10.72 -6.96 10.32
C ARG A 49 -9.61 -6.15 9.66
N VAL A 50 -9.88 -5.61 8.48
CA VAL A 50 -8.88 -4.95 7.64
C VAL A 50 -9.20 -3.47 7.49
N ALA A 51 -8.16 -2.64 7.48
CA ALA A 51 -8.25 -1.21 7.22
C ALA A 51 -7.44 -0.87 5.96
N VAL A 52 -8.06 -0.21 4.99
CA VAL A 52 -7.39 0.36 3.81
C VAL A 52 -7.40 1.88 3.91
N ILE A 53 -6.21 2.48 3.87
CA ILE A 53 -6.03 3.93 3.97
C ILE A 53 -5.66 4.47 2.59
N GLY A 54 -6.51 5.34 2.05
CA GLY A 54 -6.35 5.92 0.72
C GLY A 54 -7.21 5.22 -0.34
N THR A 55 -7.90 6.04 -1.14
CA THR A 55 -8.84 5.60 -2.19
C THR A 55 -8.39 6.03 -3.59
N GLY A 56 -7.09 6.22 -3.79
CA GLY A 56 -6.51 6.39 -5.14
C GLY A 56 -6.53 5.07 -5.92
N SER A 57 -5.88 5.04 -7.10
CA SER A 57 -5.90 3.87 -8.00
C SER A 57 -5.57 2.53 -7.30
N SER A 58 -4.49 2.49 -6.49
CA SER A 58 -4.13 1.27 -5.75
C SER A 58 -5.21 0.83 -4.75
N GLY A 59 -5.89 1.78 -4.10
CA GLY A 59 -6.99 1.50 -3.18
C GLY A 59 -8.21 0.96 -3.94
N ILE A 60 -8.64 1.65 -5.00
CA ILE A 60 -9.78 1.24 -5.83
C ILE A 60 -9.60 -0.19 -6.38
N GLN A 61 -8.38 -0.55 -6.76
CA GLN A 61 -8.08 -1.90 -7.27
C GLN A 61 -8.03 -2.97 -6.18
N SER A 62 -7.50 -2.65 -5.00
CA SER A 62 -7.29 -3.63 -3.91
C SER A 62 -8.52 -3.83 -3.01
N ILE A 63 -9.28 -2.77 -2.75
CA ILE A 63 -10.44 -2.77 -1.85
C ILE A 63 -11.46 -3.88 -2.21
N PRO A 64 -11.90 -4.06 -3.47
CA PRO A 64 -12.87 -5.08 -3.80
C PRO A 64 -12.37 -6.50 -3.50
N ILE A 65 -11.11 -6.79 -3.85
CA ILE A 65 -10.52 -8.11 -3.64
C ILE A 65 -10.30 -8.41 -2.15
N ILE A 66 -9.90 -7.40 -1.36
CA ILE A 66 -9.77 -7.53 0.09
C ILE A 66 -11.17 -7.72 0.74
N ALA A 67 -12.19 -7.04 0.23
CA ALA A 67 -13.56 -7.14 0.74
C ALA A 67 -14.19 -8.53 0.55
N GLU A 68 -13.77 -9.28 -0.47
CA GLU A 68 -14.22 -10.66 -0.70
C GLU A 68 -13.76 -11.64 0.41
N GLN A 69 -12.66 -11.33 1.11
CA GLN A 69 -12.06 -12.22 2.11
C GLN A 69 -12.19 -11.72 3.56
N ALA A 70 -12.09 -10.40 3.77
CA ALA A 70 -12.08 -9.82 5.11
C ALA A 70 -13.42 -10.04 5.85
N GLU A 71 -13.36 -10.31 7.15
CA GLU A 71 -14.56 -10.34 8.00
C GLU A 71 -15.23 -8.96 8.04
N HIS A 72 -14.41 -7.91 8.09
CA HIS A 72 -14.87 -6.54 8.01
C HIS A 72 -13.80 -5.65 7.38
N LEU A 73 -14.20 -4.81 6.43
CA LEU A 73 -13.32 -3.85 5.77
C LEU A 73 -13.68 -2.41 6.16
N TYR A 74 -12.70 -1.67 6.66
CA TYR A 74 -12.78 -0.22 6.88
C TYR A 74 -12.01 0.50 5.78
N VAL A 75 -12.67 1.43 5.09
CA VAL A 75 -12.04 2.27 4.06
C VAL A 75 -11.91 3.70 4.57
N PHE A 76 -10.67 4.17 4.72
CA PHE A 76 -10.36 5.53 5.16
C PHE A 76 -10.10 6.41 3.95
N GLN A 77 -11.12 7.15 3.53
CA GLN A 77 -11.04 8.12 2.45
C GLN A 77 -10.80 9.53 3.00
N ARG A 78 -9.81 10.24 2.43
CA ARG A 78 -9.60 11.67 2.72
C ARG A 78 -10.29 12.56 1.69
N THR A 79 -9.99 12.36 0.42
CA THR A 79 -10.57 13.09 -0.71
C THR A 79 -11.09 12.06 -1.71
N PRO A 80 -12.34 12.16 -2.19
CA PRO A 80 -12.85 11.24 -3.20
C PRO A 80 -12.05 11.39 -4.49
N ASN A 81 -11.81 10.26 -5.17
CA ASN A 81 -11.28 10.24 -6.53
C ASN A 81 -12.42 10.17 -7.54
#